data_AF-J2KWT1-F1
#
_entry.id   AF-J2KWT1-F1
#
_cell.length_a   1.000
_cell.length_b   1.000
_cell.length_c   1.000
_cell.angle_alpha   90.00
_cell.angle_beta   90.00
_cell.angle_gamma   90.00
#
_symmetry.space_group_name_H-M   'P 1'
#
loop_
_entity.id
_entity.type
_entity.pdbx_description
1 polymer ?
#
loop_
_entity_poly.entity_id
_entity_poly.type
_entity_poly.pdbx_seq_one_letter_code
_entity_poly.pdbx_strand_id
1 'polypeptide(L)'
;MPVSIRVNGTSLSLVHKFSTGVSIATIPDVCKTPSPGGPVPVPYPNIANSITLSNGTSTVKGDKAMAANKGSKFALSNGDNAGVAGGVKSSTFMKEATWILYSFDVKMDGKNATRLTDKMFHNAENAANLGGVLQNPVIVAALGQELGDQICTAICDTRDEADEGTIPSKKYPTLQSRVASKLSSGFPLYKPKKLDLFVEMTWKIAKRVGGTFVGIMSEGRALSNGLPAPGSLFRGLAAGRGAPGTTFRPDFTVLKDAAKPANFDNVKSFVEVKFKGDTPTANQQLAKERLGAKNAGKYQQIEESDCACD
;
A
#
# COMPACT_ATOMS: atom_id res chain seq x y z
N MET A 1 6.06 -12.96 -4.56
CA MET A 1 6.51 -12.32 -5.82
C MET A 1 6.06 -10.88 -5.77
N PRO A 2 6.76 -9.89 -6.35
CA PRO A 2 6.29 -8.51 -6.31
C PRO A 2 4.91 -8.39 -6.97
N VAL A 3 4.11 -7.44 -6.48
CA VAL A 3 2.81 -7.05 -7.05
C VAL A 3 3.01 -5.70 -7.70
N SER A 4 3.26 -5.66 -9.02
CA SER A 4 3.72 -4.43 -9.69
C SER A 4 2.74 -3.85 -10.72
N ILE A 5 1.67 -4.57 -11.03
CA ILE A 5 0.78 -4.22 -12.14
C ILE A 5 -0.49 -3.56 -11.63
N ARG A 6 -0.75 -2.33 -12.12
CA ARG A 6 -1.96 -1.56 -11.82
C ARG A 6 -3.05 -1.87 -12.83
N VAL A 7 -4.29 -1.91 -12.37
CA VAL A 7 -5.48 -2.17 -13.20
C VAL A 7 -6.58 -1.23 -12.75
N ASN A 8 -7.01 -0.29 -13.61
CA ASN A 8 -7.96 0.78 -13.28
C ASN A 8 -7.47 1.76 -12.20
N GLY A 9 -6.57 2.68 -12.57
CA GLY A 9 -6.13 3.75 -11.68
C GLY A 9 -4.79 3.48 -11.00
N THR A 10 -4.62 4.00 -9.78
CA THR A 10 -3.33 4.09 -9.08
C THR A 10 -3.12 2.96 -8.05
N SER A 11 -4.19 2.52 -7.39
CA SER A 11 -4.15 1.64 -6.22
C SER A 11 -4.38 0.17 -6.55
N LEU A 12 -5.35 -0.12 -7.40
CA LEU A 12 -5.87 -1.45 -7.67
C LEU A 12 -4.81 -2.33 -8.35
N SER A 13 -4.22 -3.24 -7.58
CA SER A 13 -3.25 -4.20 -8.09
C SER A 13 -3.92 -5.37 -8.80
N LEU A 14 -3.27 -5.88 -9.84
CA LEU A 14 -3.67 -7.10 -10.53
C LEU A 14 -3.50 -8.31 -9.60
N VAL A 15 -4.53 -9.15 -9.46
CA VAL A 15 -4.36 -10.45 -8.78
C VAL A 15 -3.67 -11.43 -9.74
N HIS A 16 -2.62 -12.08 -9.27
CA HIS A 16 -1.92 -13.15 -10.00
C HIS A 16 -1.52 -14.27 -9.03
N LYS A 17 -1.16 -15.45 -9.56
CA LYS A 17 -0.94 -16.67 -8.76
C LYS A 17 0.06 -16.53 -7.60
N PHE A 18 1.02 -15.61 -7.73
CA PHE A 18 2.06 -15.38 -6.72
C PHE A 18 1.97 -13.99 -6.07
N SER A 19 0.82 -13.32 -6.18
CA SER A 19 0.57 -11.99 -5.60
C SER A 19 0.36 -12.01 -4.09
N THR A 20 0.42 -13.20 -3.47
CA THR A 20 0.17 -13.43 -2.04
C THR A 20 -1.20 -12.93 -1.57
N GLY A 21 -2.14 -12.73 -2.50
CA GLY A 21 -3.50 -12.32 -2.18
C GLY A 21 -4.27 -13.38 -1.41
N VAL A 22 -5.00 -12.94 -0.39
CA VAL A 22 -5.85 -13.75 0.49
C VAL A 22 -7.28 -13.22 0.39
N SER A 23 -8.24 -14.11 0.19
CA SER A 23 -9.67 -13.79 0.26
C SER A 23 -10.24 -14.41 1.52
N ILE A 24 -10.94 -13.62 2.33
CA ILE A 24 -11.57 -14.06 3.58
C ILE A 24 -13.06 -13.76 3.47
N ALA A 25 -13.91 -14.76 3.69
CA ALA A 25 -15.35 -14.59 3.62
C ALA A 25 -15.82 -13.63 4.75
N THR A 26 -16.48 -12.55 4.35
CA THR A 26 -17.10 -11.57 5.26
C THR A 26 -18.54 -11.97 5.59
N ILE A 27 -19.18 -12.73 4.71
CA ILE A 27 -20.43 -13.43 4.97
C ILE A 27 -20.07 -14.88 5.33
N PRO A 28 -20.40 -15.36 6.54
CA PRO A 28 -19.90 -16.62 7.04
C PRO A 28 -20.38 -17.82 6.22
N ASP A 29 -19.56 -18.86 6.20
CA ASP A 29 -19.85 -20.13 5.54
C ASP A 29 -20.71 -21.00 6.44
N VAL A 30 -22.03 -20.91 6.29
CA VAL A 30 -22.96 -21.72 7.08
C VAL A 30 -22.99 -23.13 6.52
N CYS A 31 -22.40 -24.07 7.26
CA CYS A 31 -22.32 -25.48 6.90
C CYS A 31 -23.19 -26.36 7.79
N LYS A 32 -23.55 -27.52 7.27
CA LYS A 32 -24.21 -28.60 8.00
C LYS A 32 -23.15 -29.34 8.82
N THR A 33 -23.17 -29.15 10.13
CA THR A 33 -22.21 -29.74 11.06
C THR A 33 -22.84 -30.93 11.77
N PRO A 34 -22.21 -32.12 11.76
CA PRO A 34 -22.71 -33.29 12.48
C PRO A 34 -22.92 -33.00 13.97
N SER A 35 -24.08 -33.42 14.48
CA SER A 35 -24.41 -33.39 15.91
C SER A 35 -25.16 -34.67 16.29
N PRO A 36 -25.29 -35.00 17.59
CA PRO A 36 -26.05 -36.17 18.03
C PRO A 36 -27.51 -36.20 17.54
N GLY A 37 -28.13 -35.03 17.29
CA GLY A 37 -29.50 -34.90 16.79
C GLY A 37 -29.62 -34.81 15.26
N GLY A 38 -28.53 -35.01 14.52
CA GLY A 38 -28.44 -34.78 13.08
C GLY A 38 -27.69 -33.50 12.71
N PRO A 39 -27.40 -33.26 11.42
CA PRO A 39 -26.62 -32.09 11.01
C PRO A 39 -27.34 -30.78 11.32
N VAL A 40 -26.65 -29.83 11.97
CA VAL A 40 -27.17 -28.49 12.29
C VAL A 40 -26.41 -27.40 11.53
N PRO A 41 -27.06 -26.31 11.10
CA PRO A 41 -26.37 -25.16 10.48
C PRO A 41 -25.44 -24.44 11.46
N VAL A 42 -24.15 -24.34 11.14
CA VAL A 42 -23.14 -23.63 11.93
C VAL A 42 -22.31 -22.70 11.03
N PRO A 43 -22.12 -21.42 11.39
CA PRO A 43 -21.27 -20.51 10.63
C PRO A 43 -19.78 -20.80 10.85
N TYR A 44 -19.00 -20.84 9.77
CA TYR A 44 -17.55 -21.00 9.79
C TYR A 44 -16.83 -19.86 9.06
N PRO A 45 -15.56 -19.58 9.42
CA PRO A 45 -14.68 -18.80 8.56
C PRO A 45 -14.40 -19.55 7.27
N ASN A 46 -14.17 -18.83 6.18
CA ASN A 46 -13.75 -19.44 4.92
C ASN A 46 -12.70 -18.57 4.21
N ILE A 47 -11.54 -19.16 3.91
CA ILE A 47 -10.34 -18.47 3.42
C ILE A 47 -9.84 -19.15 2.15
N ALA A 48 -9.55 -18.36 1.12
CA ALA A 48 -9.01 -18.83 -0.16
C ALA A 48 -7.76 -18.03 -0.54
N ASN A 49 -6.78 -18.68 -1.18
CA ASN A 49 -5.47 -18.09 -1.44
C ASN A 49 -5.14 -18.06 -2.94
N SER A 50 -4.55 -16.94 -3.38
CA SER A 50 -4.09 -16.73 -4.77
C SER A 50 -3.09 -17.76 -5.28
N ILE A 51 -2.34 -18.42 -4.39
CA ILE A 51 -1.44 -19.52 -4.76
C ILE A 51 -2.15 -20.69 -5.44
N THR A 52 -3.44 -20.87 -5.16
CA THR A 52 -4.31 -21.89 -5.76
C THR A 52 -5.01 -21.41 -7.03
N LEU A 53 -4.63 -20.24 -7.56
CA LEU A 53 -5.21 -19.70 -8.78
C LEU A 53 -5.13 -20.70 -9.93
N SER A 54 -6.28 -20.94 -10.53
CA SER A 54 -6.48 -21.80 -11.70
C SER A 54 -7.45 -21.13 -12.68
N ASN A 55 -7.49 -21.63 -13.91
CA ASN A 55 -8.30 -21.09 -15.00
C ASN A 55 -8.05 -19.59 -15.29
N GLY A 56 -6.85 -19.10 -14.94
CA GLY A 56 -6.39 -17.77 -15.28
C GLY A 56 -5.84 -17.66 -16.69
N THR A 57 -5.11 -16.58 -16.93
CA THR A 57 -4.53 -16.28 -18.24
C THR A 57 -3.51 -17.34 -18.68
N SER A 58 -3.55 -17.64 -19.97
CA SER A 58 -2.60 -18.53 -20.64
C SER A 58 -1.49 -17.73 -21.31
N THR A 59 -1.84 -16.62 -21.99
CA THR A 59 -0.90 -15.84 -22.81
C THR A 59 -0.33 -14.63 -22.07
N VAL A 60 -1.18 -13.89 -21.35
CA VAL A 60 -0.74 -12.75 -20.53
C VAL A 60 -0.21 -13.23 -19.18
N LYS A 61 0.86 -12.61 -18.66
CA LYS A 61 1.40 -12.90 -17.32
C LYS A 61 1.36 -11.66 -16.44
N GLY A 62 0.92 -11.84 -15.20
CA GLY A 62 1.03 -10.85 -14.13
C GLY A 62 2.27 -11.14 -13.30
N ASP A 63 3.26 -10.24 -13.32
CA ASP A 63 4.53 -10.41 -12.61
C ASP A 63 5.25 -11.74 -12.92
N LYS A 64 5.21 -12.21 -14.18
CA LYS A 64 5.71 -13.52 -14.65
C LYS A 64 4.90 -14.74 -14.19
N ALA A 65 3.76 -14.52 -13.53
CA ALA A 65 2.83 -15.57 -13.11
C ALA A 65 1.53 -15.55 -13.93
N MET A 66 0.71 -16.59 -13.80
CA MET A 66 -0.66 -16.60 -14.30
C MET A 66 -1.44 -15.45 -13.65
N ALA A 67 -2.02 -14.56 -14.46
CA ALA A 67 -2.89 -13.50 -13.98
C ALA A 67 -4.34 -13.98 -13.89
N ALA A 68 -5.10 -13.42 -12.95
CA ALA A 68 -6.51 -13.73 -12.80
C ALA A 68 -7.36 -12.80 -13.67
N ASN A 69 -8.36 -13.38 -14.33
CA ASN A 69 -9.33 -12.71 -15.20
C ASN A 69 -10.70 -13.36 -15.04
N LYS A 70 -11.72 -12.85 -15.73
CA LYS A 70 -13.09 -13.38 -15.65
C LYS A 70 -13.15 -14.89 -15.93
N GLY A 71 -13.71 -15.64 -14.98
CA GLY A 71 -13.76 -17.11 -15.02
C GLY A 71 -12.57 -17.83 -14.35
N SER A 72 -11.59 -17.08 -13.85
CA SER A 72 -10.58 -17.60 -12.93
C SER A 72 -11.17 -18.00 -11.58
N LYS A 73 -10.44 -18.84 -10.83
CA LYS A 73 -10.81 -19.22 -9.47
C LYS A 73 -9.60 -19.49 -8.58
N PHE A 74 -9.75 -19.23 -7.28
CA PHE A 74 -8.91 -19.87 -6.27
C PHE A 74 -9.49 -21.27 -6.05
N ALA A 75 -8.72 -22.30 -6.40
CA ALA A 75 -9.25 -23.64 -6.59
C ALA A 75 -9.83 -24.29 -5.32
N LEU A 76 -9.39 -23.84 -4.15
CA LEU A 76 -9.73 -24.41 -2.85
C LEU A 76 -9.92 -23.30 -1.82
N SER A 77 -10.83 -23.52 -0.88
CA SER A 77 -10.98 -22.71 0.31
C SER A 77 -10.98 -23.57 1.58
N ASN A 78 -10.69 -22.97 2.74
CA ASN A 78 -10.47 -23.66 4.01
C ASN A 78 -11.08 -22.87 5.18
N GLY A 79 -11.23 -23.52 6.34
CA GLY A 79 -11.74 -22.89 7.58
C GLY A 79 -13.12 -23.43 8.00
N ASP A 80 -13.82 -24.09 7.08
CA ASP A 80 -15.11 -24.74 7.21
C ASP A 80 -15.00 -26.25 7.54
N ASN A 81 -13.81 -26.72 7.94
CA ASN A 81 -13.47 -28.14 8.00
C ASN A 81 -14.28 -29.01 8.97
N ALA A 82 -14.97 -28.40 9.93
CA ALA A 82 -15.89 -29.12 10.82
C ALA A 82 -17.29 -29.33 10.19
N GLY A 83 -17.65 -28.54 9.17
CA GLY A 83 -18.91 -28.62 8.43
C GLY A 83 -18.92 -29.72 7.36
N VAL A 84 -18.55 -30.95 7.73
CA VAL A 84 -18.28 -32.04 6.77
C VAL A 84 -19.47 -32.47 5.91
N ALA A 85 -20.70 -32.14 6.30
CA ALA A 85 -21.89 -32.38 5.48
C ALA A 85 -22.18 -31.25 4.47
N GLY A 86 -21.23 -30.30 4.34
CA GLY A 86 -21.18 -29.25 3.34
C GLY A 86 -22.04 -28.03 3.66
N GLY A 87 -21.89 -26.99 2.84
CA GLY A 87 -22.65 -25.75 2.92
C GLY A 87 -24.16 -25.97 2.89
N VAL A 88 -24.91 -25.14 3.62
CA VAL A 88 -26.38 -25.20 3.61
C VAL A 88 -26.93 -24.92 2.21
N LYS A 89 -26.34 -23.97 1.48
CA LYS A 89 -26.74 -23.60 0.12
C LYS A 89 -26.00 -24.44 -0.93
N SER A 90 -24.68 -24.60 -0.81
CA SER A 90 -23.89 -25.28 -1.84
C SER A 90 -23.91 -26.81 -1.73
N SER A 91 -24.15 -27.36 -0.54
CA SER A 91 -23.91 -28.77 -0.20
C SER A 91 -22.50 -29.27 -0.54
N THR A 92 -21.52 -28.35 -0.59
CA THR A 92 -20.11 -28.65 -0.85
C THR A 92 -19.22 -28.25 0.31
N PHE A 93 -17.98 -28.71 0.27
CA PHE A 93 -16.96 -28.45 1.27
C PHE A 93 -15.60 -28.25 0.60
N MET A 94 -14.81 -27.26 1.06
CA MET A 94 -13.50 -26.86 0.51
C MET A 94 -13.50 -26.54 -0.99
N LYS A 95 -14.60 -26.01 -1.52
CA LYS A 95 -14.70 -25.67 -2.95
C LYS A 95 -14.08 -24.33 -3.27
N GLU A 96 -14.06 -24.01 -4.57
CA GLU A 96 -13.42 -22.81 -5.08
C GLU A 96 -14.03 -21.51 -4.54
N ALA A 97 -13.19 -20.47 -4.60
CA ALA A 97 -13.64 -19.09 -4.57
C ALA A 97 -13.56 -18.48 -5.97
N THR A 98 -14.65 -17.84 -6.41
CA THR A 98 -14.80 -17.24 -7.75
C THR A 98 -15.13 -15.77 -7.64
N TRP A 99 -14.66 -14.96 -8.59
CA TRP A 99 -14.90 -13.51 -8.55
C TRP A 99 -16.33 -13.13 -8.95
N ILE A 100 -16.86 -12.13 -8.26
CA ILE A 100 -18.14 -11.46 -8.53
C ILE A 100 -17.91 -10.22 -9.39
N LEU A 101 -16.90 -9.42 -9.01
CA LEU A 101 -16.54 -8.17 -9.69
C LEU A 101 -15.22 -8.32 -10.45
N TYR A 102 -15.06 -7.46 -11.45
CA TYR A 102 -13.93 -7.43 -12.36
C TYR A 102 -13.72 -5.99 -12.85
N SER A 103 -12.56 -5.72 -13.45
CA SER A 103 -12.32 -4.50 -14.24
C SER A 103 -13.37 -4.33 -15.35
N PHE A 104 -13.81 -3.11 -15.65
CA PHE A 104 -14.76 -2.86 -16.74
C PHE A 104 -14.08 -2.65 -18.11
N ASP A 105 -12.83 -2.22 -18.12
CA ASP A 105 -12.08 -1.73 -19.28
C ASP A 105 -10.81 -2.55 -19.58
N VAL A 106 -10.09 -3.00 -18.55
CA VAL A 106 -8.86 -3.78 -18.69
C VAL A 106 -9.20 -5.25 -18.86
N LYS A 107 -8.75 -5.82 -19.98
CA LYS A 107 -8.95 -7.23 -20.33
C LYS A 107 -7.60 -7.91 -20.58
N MET A 108 -7.51 -9.18 -20.20
CA MET A 108 -6.39 -10.08 -20.48
C MET A 108 -6.95 -11.38 -21.05
N ASP A 109 -6.35 -11.89 -22.11
CA ASP A 109 -6.89 -13.01 -22.90
C ASP A 109 -8.36 -12.77 -23.30
N GLY A 110 -8.72 -11.53 -23.62
CA GLY A 110 -10.09 -11.13 -24.00
C GLY A 110 -11.09 -11.05 -22.84
N LYS A 111 -10.68 -11.35 -21.59
CA LYS A 111 -11.54 -11.38 -20.41
C LYS A 111 -11.14 -10.32 -19.39
N ASN A 112 -12.11 -9.76 -18.68
CA ASN A 112 -11.90 -8.70 -17.70
C ASN A 112 -10.89 -9.08 -16.61
N ALA A 113 -9.94 -8.21 -16.29
CA ALA A 113 -8.94 -8.42 -15.25
C ALA A 113 -9.56 -8.43 -13.85
N THR A 114 -9.03 -9.24 -12.94
CA THR A 114 -9.42 -9.24 -11.51
C THR A 114 -8.41 -8.45 -10.69
N ARG A 115 -8.89 -7.67 -9.73
CA ARG A 115 -8.12 -6.68 -9.00
C ARG A 115 -8.16 -6.92 -7.49
N LEU A 116 -7.26 -6.27 -6.78
CA LEU A 116 -7.43 -5.92 -5.36
C LEU A 116 -8.84 -5.34 -5.16
N THR A 117 -9.52 -5.67 -4.06
CA THR A 117 -10.91 -5.29 -3.71
C THR A 117 -12.04 -5.91 -4.55
N ASP A 118 -11.75 -6.63 -5.65
CA ASP A 118 -12.82 -7.33 -6.37
C ASP A 118 -13.38 -8.46 -5.49
N LYS A 119 -14.70 -8.48 -5.34
CA LYS A 119 -15.46 -9.36 -4.44
C LYS A 119 -15.47 -10.79 -4.95
N MET A 120 -15.61 -11.76 -4.04
CA MET A 120 -15.59 -13.19 -4.38
C MET A 120 -16.71 -13.97 -3.69
N PHE A 121 -17.25 -14.97 -4.36
CA PHE A 121 -17.95 -16.07 -3.72
C PHE A 121 -16.94 -17.08 -3.18
N HIS A 122 -17.35 -17.83 -2.16
CA HIS A 122 -16.55 -18.84 -1.47
C HIS A 122 -17.33 -20.16 -1.35
N ASN A 123 -16.60 -21.28 -1.36
CA ASN A 123 -17.12 -22.64 -1.21
C ASN A 123 -18.33 -22.92 -2.13
N ALA A 124 -18.14 -22.70 -3.44
CA ALA A 124 -19.19 -22.82 -4.44
C ALA A 124 -20.44 -21.97 -4.11
N GLU A 125 -20.22 -20.69 -3.80
CA GLU A 125 -21.26 -19.69 -3.51
C GLU A 125 -22.08 -19.93 -2.24
N ASN A 126 -21.55 -20.70 -1.28
CA ASN A 126 -22.13 -20.82 0.06
C ASN A 126 -21.83 -19.60 0.92
N ALA A 127 -20.66 -19.00 0.72
CA ALA A 127 -20.18 -17.82 1.43
C ALA A 127 -19.75 -16.73 0.43
N ALA A 128 -19.48 -15.54 0.95
CA ALA A 128 -19.01 -14.42 0.13
C ALA A 128 -18.01 -13.55 0.88
N ASN A 129 -17.01 -13.08 0.14
CA ASN A 129 -16.13 -11.99 0.52
C ASN A 129 -16.58 -10.71 -0.19
N LEU A 130 -17.10 -9.75 0.58
CA LEU A 130 -17.56 -8.45 0.09
C LEU A 130 -16.51 -7.34 0.27
N GLY A 131 -15.44 -7.59 1.03
CA GLY A 131 -14.25 -6.71 1.13
C GLY A 131 -13.26 -6.90 -0.02
N GLY A 132 -13.32 -8.05 -0.69
CA GLY A 132 -12.46 -8.40 -1.83
C GLY A 132 -11.11 -8.98 -1.44
N VAL A 133 -10.29 -9.31 -2.44
CA VAL A 133 -8.99 -9.96 -2.20
C VAL A 133 -8.05 -8.99 -1.49
N LEU A 134 -7.58 -9.36 -0.30
CA LEU A 134 -6.53 -8.67 0.43
C LEU A 134 -5.21 -8.95 -0.25
N GLN A 135 -4.62 -7.93 -0.88
CA GLN A 135 -3.26 -7.96 -1.40
C GLN A 135 -2.69 -6.55 -1.40
N ASN A 136 -1.37 -6.44 -1.45
CA ASN A 136 -0.74 -5.13 -1.45
C ASN A 136 -1.06 -4.38 -2.75
N PRO A 137 -1.41 -3.09 -2.66
CA PRO A 137 -1.50 -2.24 -3.84
C PRO A 137 -0.11 -1.96 -4.41
N VAL A 138 -0.07 -1.59 -5.69
CA VAL A 138 1.20 -1.49 -6.44
C VAL A 138 2.15 -0.44 -5.87
N ILE A 139 1.61 0.71 -5.43
CA ILE A 139 2.42 1.81 -4.90
C ILE A 139 3.15 1.37 -3.61
N VAL A 140 2.45 0.63 -2.76
CA VAL A 140 2.99 0.07 -1.51
C VAL A 140 4.04 -1.00 -1.81
N ALA A 141 3.81 -1.86 -2.79
CA ALA A 141 4.78 -2.85 -3.23
C ALA A 141 6.07 -2.24 -3.82
N ALA A 142 6.01 -1.05 -4.44
CA ALA A 142 7.19 -0.36 -5.00
C ALA A 142 8.20 0.07 -3.92
N LEU A 143 7.76 0.27 -2.68
CA LEU A 143 8.63 0.57 -1.54
C LEU A 143 9.32 -0.68 -0.97
N GLY A 144 8.81 -1.86 -1.31
CA GLY A 144 9.10 -3.15 -0.67
C GLY A 144 8.00 -3.49 0.33
N GLN A 145 7.59 -4.76 0.38
CA GLN A 145 6.43 -5.22 1.18
C GLN A 145 6.49 -4.74 2.63
N GLU A 146 7.60 -5.00 3.33
CA GLU A 146 7.73 -4.66 4.75
C GLU A 146 7.61 -3.16 5.05
N LEU A 147 8.25 -2.30 4.23
CA LEU A 147 8.18 -0.85 4.43
C LEU A 147 6.81 -0.30 4.04
N GLY A 148 6.23 -0.82 2.95
CA GLY A 148 4.90 -0.47 2.51
C GLY A 148 3.85 -0.78 3.58
N ASP A 149 3.88 -1.99 4.15
CA ASP A 149 2.95 -2.42 5.19
C ASP A 149 3.09 -1.52 6.44
N GLN A 150 4.31 -1.18 6.85
CA GLN A 150 4.56 -0.26 7.97
C GLN A 150 4.02 1.15 7.73
N ILE A 151 4.16 1.68 6.52
CA ILE A 151 3.59 2.97 6.15
C ILE A 151 2.06 2.89 6.17
N CYS A 152 1.48 1.82 5.64
CA CYS A 152 0.02 1.65 5.63
C CYS A 152 -0.57 1.48 7.02
N THR A 153 0.02 0.67 7.89
CA THR A 153 -0.39 0.60 9.30
C THR A 153 -0.29 1.98 9.96
N ALA A 154 0.80 2.72 9.71
CA ALA A 154 0.95 4.06 10.27
C ALA A 154 -0.12 5.04 9.74
N ILE A 155 -0.53 4.93 8.48
CA ILE A 155 -1.61 5.72 7.87
C ILE A 155 -2.96 5.35 8.47
N CYS A 156 -3.31 4.06 8.54
CA CYS A 156 -4.59 3.59 9.06
C CYS A 156 -4.77 3.98 10.53
N ASP A 157 -3.78 3.70 11.39
CA ASP A 157 -3.84 4.13 12.78
C ASP A 157 -4.00 5.65 12.92
N THR A 158 -3.31 6.41 12.05
CA THR A 158 -3.38 7.88 12.07
C THR A 158 -4.77 8.34 11.66
N ARG A 159 -5.41 7.70 10.68
CA ARG A 159 -6.78 7.99 10.30
C ARG A 159 -7.72 7.72 11.47
N ASP A 160 -7.61 6.57 12.12
CA ASP A 160 -8.47 6.22 13.25
C ASP A 160 -8.31 7.23 14.41
N GLU A 161 -7.07 7.60 14.74
CA GLU A 161 -6.77 8.65 15.71
C GLU A 161 -7.38 10.02 15.31
N ALA A 162 -7.47 10.31 14.00
CA ALA A 162 -8.06 11.54 13.48
C ALA A 162 -9.59 11.51 13.54
N ASP A 163 -10.21 10.37 13.25
CA ASP A 163 -11.65 10.16 13.34
C ASP A 163 -12.12 10.24 14.81
N GLU A 164 -11.29 9.82 15.75
CA GLU A 164 -11.48 10.02 17.20
C GLU A 164 -11.23 11.47 17.67
N GLY A 165 -10.72 12.35 16.79
CA GLY A 165 -10.45 13.76 17.10
C GLY A 165 -9.20 14.00 17.96
N THR A 166 -8.32 13.01 18.10
CA THR A 166 -7.08 13.13 18.90
C THR A 166 -5.97 13.89 18.15
N ILE A 167 -6.04 13.89 16.83
CA ILE A 167 -5.18 14.65 15.93
C ILE A 167 -6.03 15.37 14.87
N PRO A 168 -5.59 16.53 14.34
CA PRO A 168 -4.35 17.25 14.64
C PRO A 168 -4.26 17.78 16.08
N SER A 169 -3.05 17.82 16.64
CA SER A 169 -2.77 18.34 17.99
C SER A 169 -1.55 19.26 18.00
N LYS A 170 -1.26 19.91 19.14
CA LYS A 170 -0.04 20.73 19.30
C LYS A 170 1.24 19.91 19.06
N LYS A 171 1.24 18.63 19.43
CA LYS A 171 2.36 17.71 19.22
C LYS A 171 2.43 17.20 17.78
N TYR A 172 1.27 16.94 17.17
CA TYR A 172 1.13 16.44 15.81
C TYR A 172 0.23 17.36 14.98
N PRO A 173 0.75 18.47 14.42
CA PRO A 173 -0.06 19.49 13.77
C PRO A 173 -0.66 19.06 12.42
N THR A 174 -0.22 17.93 11.86
CA THR A 174 -0.76 17.33 10.62
C THR A 174 -0.84 15.81 10.75
N LEU A 175 -1.67 15.15 9.94
CA LEU A 175 -1.74 13.69 9.92
C LEU A 175 -0.41 13.06 9.48
N GLN A 176 0.24 13.62 8.46
CA GLN A 176 1.59 13.21 8.04
C GLN A 176 2.60 13.30 9.18
N SER A 177 2.45 14.27 10.09
CA SER A 177 3.34 14.39 11.24
C SER A 177 3.19 13.23 12.23
N ARG A 178 1.99 12.67 12.30
CA ARG A 178 1.71 11.49 13.10
C ARG A 178 2.23 10.22 12.42
N VAL A 179 2.01 10.06 11.12
CA VAL A 179 2.59 8.94 10.33
C VAL A 179 4.12 8.92 10.48
N ALA A 180 4.77 10.07 10.29
CA ALA A 180 6.21 10.24 10.49
C ALA A 180 6.66 9.79 11.89
N SER A 181 5.93 10.18 12.94
CA SER A 181 6.25 9.81 14.33
C SER A 181 6.19 8.31 14.59
N LYS A 182 5.34 7.55 13.88
CA LYS A 182 5.25 6.09 14.03
C LYS A 182 6.48 5.39 13.45
N LEU A 183 7.11 5.97 12.41
CA LEU A 183 8.26 5.42 11.69
C LEU A 183 9.63 5.92 12.20
N SER A 184 9.65 6.68 13.29
CA SER A 184 10.86 7.35 13.80
C SER A 184 10.86 7.47 15.33
N SER A 185 11.97 7.95 15.91
CA SER A 185 12.16 8.08 17.36
C SER A 185 11.51 9.32 17.98
N GLY A 186 10.61 9.99 17.26
CA GLY A 186 9.90 11.18 17.76
C GLY A 186 10.57 12.53 17.46
N PHE A 187 9.95 13.60 17.97
CA PHE A 187 10.35 15.00 17.77
C PHE A 187 11.52 15.41 18.69
N PRO A 188 12.31 16.46 18.38
CA PRO A 188 12.46 17.19 17.11
C PRO A 188 13.43 16.47 16.16
N LEU A 189 13.16 16.52 14.86
CA LEU A 189 13.94 15.83 13.82
C LEU A 189 13.80 14.31 13.96
N TYR A 190 12.75 13.78 13.37
CA TYR A 190 12.41 12.37 13.39
C TYR A 190 13.58 11.50 12.91
N LYS A 191 14.38 11.00 13.85
CA LYS A 191 15.44 10.04 13.55
C LYS A 191 14.73 8.74 13.17
N PRO A 192 14.94 8.23 11.97
CA PRO A 192 14.17 7.09 11.50
C PRO A 192 14.50 5.84 12.32
N LYS A 193 13.50 4.97 12.50
CA LYS A 193 13.72 3.65 13.13
C LYS A 193 14.53 2.71 12.23
N LYS A 194 14.48 2.95 10.92
CA LYS A 194 15.24 2.24 9.90
C LYS A 194 16.27 3.16 9.25
N LEU A 195 17.49 2.68 9.01
CA LEU A 195 18.59 3.51 8.50
C LEU A 195 18.45 3.89 7.02
N ASP A 196 17.66 3.14 6.24
CA ASP A 196 17.37 3.38 4.82
C ASP A 196 16.16 4.30 4.60
N LEU A 197 15.42 4.65 5.64
CA LEU A 197 14.25 5.52 5.59
C LEU A 197 14.60 6.87 6.18
N PHE A 198 14.39 7.97 5.47
CA PHE A 198 14.53 9.32 6.00
C PHE A 198 13.15 9.91 6.21
N VAL A 199 12.84 10.24 7.47
CA VAL A 199 11.56 10.83 7.86
C VAL A 199 11.76 12.34 7.98
N GLU A 200 11.54 13.07 6.89
CA GLU A 200 11.62 14.53 6.88
C GLU A 200 10.24 15.14 6.93
N MET A 201 9.78 15.53 8.12
CA MET A 201 8.57 16.33 8.20
C MET A 201 8.76 17.71 7.56
N THR A 202 7.95 18.01 6.56
CA THR A 202 7.72 19.38 6.10
C THR A 202 6.41 19.90 6.65
N TRP A 203 6.48 20.63 7.76
CA TRP A 203 5.43 21.60 8.06
C TRP A 203 5.70 22.84 7.19
N LYS A 204 4.96 22.95 6.09
CA LYS A 204 4.95 24.04 5.11
C LYS A 204 6.19 24.10 4.19
N ILE A 205 6.02 23.69 2.93
CA ILE A 205 6.90 24.15 1.85
C ILE A 205 6.74 25.68 1.76
N ALA A 206 7.85 26.43 1.75
CA ALA A 206 7.80 27.89 1.65
C ALA A 206 7.06 28.32 0.37
N LYS A 207 6.23 29.38 0.47
CA LYS A 207 5.47 29.93 -0.68
C LYS A 207 6.34 30.55 -1.79
N ARG A 208 7.66 30.65 -1.61
CA ARG A 208 8.61 31.22 -2.57
C ARG A 208 9.76 30.25 -2.78
N VAL A 209 10.00 29.83 -4.03
CA VAL A 209 11.07 28.91 -4.41
C VAL A 209 11.79 29.47 -5.64
N GLY A 210 13.12 29.55 -5.59
CA GLY A 210 13.97 29.89 -6.72
C GLY A 210 14.09 28.75 -7.74
N GLY A 211 14.80 29.01 -8.86
CA GLY A 211 14.81 28.17 -10.06
C GLY A 211 15.58 26.84 -10.00
N THR A 212 16.21 26.48 -8.88
CA THR A 212 17.00 25.23 -8.76
C THR A 212 16.20 24.13 -8.05
N PHE A 213 16.48 22.86 -8.34
CA PHE A 213 15.97 21.70 -7.60
C PHE A 213 17.12 21.20 -6.71
N VAL A 214 17.00 21.37 -5.40
CA VAL A 214 17.90 20.72 -4.44
C VAL A 214 17.16 19.50 -3.94
N GLY A 215 17.44 18.35 -4.57
CA GLY A 215 17.18 17.06 -3.93
C GLY A 215 17.88 17.04 -2.58
N ILE A 216 17.33 16.29 -1.62
CA ILE A 216 18.02 16.05 -0.36
C ILE A 216 19.46 15.64 -0.69
N MET A 217 20.40 16.40 -0.11
CA MET A 217 21.85 16.35 -0.29
C MET A 217 22.34 16.63 -1.73
N SER A 218 22.50 17.91 -2.08
CA SER A 218 23.57 18.28 -3.01
C SER A 218 24.89 17.72 -2.46
N GLU A 219 25.66 17.05 -3.31
CA GLU A 219 26.90 16.34 -2.99
C GLU A 219 27.72 17.02 -1.87
N GLY A 220 27.93 16.29 -0.76
CA GLY A 220 29.06 16.58 0.15
C GLY A 220 28.80 17.11 1.56
N ARG A 221 27.64 16.93 2.21
CA ARG A 221 27.47 17.42 3.60
C ARG A 221 26.85 16.40 4.58
N ALA A 222 27.69 15.48 5.05
CA ALA A 222 27.41 14.63 6.22
C ALA A 222 27.58 15.42 7.54
N LEU A 223 26.95 14.94 8.61
CA LEU A 223 27.30 15.32 9.99
C LEU A 223 28.76 14.94 10.27
N SER A 224 29.38 15.54 11.29
CA SER A 224 30.79 15.29 11.66
C SER A 224 31.09 13.82 11.99
N ASN A 225 30.07 12.99 12.21
CA ASN A 225 30.16 11.55 12.45
C ASN A 225 29.84 10.69 11.22
N GLY A 226 29.79 11.28 10.02
CA GLY A 226 29.51 10.56 8.77
C GLY A 226 28.04 10.21 8.55
N LEU A 227 27.14 10.49 9.49
CA LEU A 227 25.71 10.28 9.31
C LEU A 227 25.10 11.37 8.42
N PRO A 228 24.12 11.04 7.58
CA PRO A 228 23.38 12.03 6.80
C PRO A 228 22.69 13.04 7.72
N ALA A 229 22.94 14.33 7.48
CA ALA A 229 22.34 15.41 8.25
C ALA A 229 20.85 15.55 7.87
N PRO A 230 19.91 15.60 8.83
CA PRO A 230 18.50 15.79 8.52
C PRO A 230 18.27 17.20 7.93
N GLY A 231 17.41 17.31 6.91
CA GLY A 231 17.05 18.56 6.20
C GLY A 231 16.60 19.71 7.10
N SER A 232 16.15 19.39 8.31
CA SER A 232 15.80 20.36 9.36
C SER A 232 16.99 21.06 10.02
N LEU A 233 18.17 20.44 10.08
CA LEU A 233 19.41 21.07 10.54
C LEU A 233 19.85 22.17 9.55
N PHE A 234 19.52 21.98 8.27
CA PHE A 234 19.71 22.96 7.22
C PHE A 234 18.71 24.13 7.26
N ARG A 235 17.57 23.99 7.97
CA ARG A 235 16.66 25.12 8.24
C ARG A 235 17.38 26.25 8.98
N GLY A 236 18.32 25.91 9.87
CA GLY A 236 19.16 26.88 10.56
C GLY A 236 20.19 27.56 9.66
N LEU A 237 20.75 26.83 8.68
CA LEU A 237 21.80 27.34 7.78
C LEU A 237 21.24 28.11 6.57
N ALA A 238 20.10 27.70 6.02
CA ALA A 238 19.47 28.33 4.86
C ALA A 238 18.62 29.57 5.23
N ALA A 239 17.98 29.58 6.41
CA ALA A 239 17.28 30.77 6.91
C ALA A 239 18.22 31.96 7.09
N GLY A 240 19.51 31.72 7.35
CA GLY A 240 20.53 32.77 7.48
C GLY A 240 20.98 33.43 6.16
N ARG A 241 20.54 32.94 4.99
CA ARG A 241 21.06 33.41 3.68
C ARG A 241 20.05 34.05 2.73
N GLY A 242 18.79 34.25 3.12
CA GLY A 242 17.81 35.05 2.36
C GLY A 242 17.50 34.59 0.93
N ALA A 243 18.06 33.47 0.45
CA ALA A 243 17.83 32.96 -0.90
C ALA A 243 16.53 32.12 -0.93
N PRO A 244 15.65 32.30 -1.95
CA PRO A 244 14.40 31.56 -2.06
C PRO A 244 14.69 30.06 -2.20
N GLY A 245 14.45 29.31 -1.13
CA GLY A 245 14.85 27.91 -0.98
C GLY A 245 14.27 27.03 -2.09
N THR A 246 15.15 26.29 -2.74
CA THR A 246 15.00 25.43 -3.93
C THR A 246 14.69 23.97 -3.58
N THR A 247 14.26 23.71 -2.35
CA THR A 247 14.32 22.37 -1.75
C THR A 247 12.99 21.63 -1.89
N PHE A 248 13.02 20.50 -2.62
CA PHE A 248 11.94 19.51 -2.59
C PHE A 248 12.07 18.68 -1.31
N ARG A 249 10.98 18.57 -0.53
CA ARG A 249 10.97 17.90 0.77
C ARG A 249 9.75 16.96 0.89
N PRO A 250 9.88 15.70 0.45
CA PRO A 250 8.82 14.72 0.58
C PRO A 250 8.66 14.25 2.04
N ASP A 251 7.51 13.68 2.38
CA ASP A 251 7.23 13.11 3.69
C ASP A 251 8.25 12.04 4.09
N PHE A 252 8.63 11.19 3.13
CA PHE A 252 9.69 10.21 3.30
C PHE A 252 10.65 10.16 2.11
N THR A 253 11.91 9.84 2.39
CA THR A 253 12.91 9.48 1.37
C THR A 253 13.49 8.11 1.69
N VAL A 254 13.34 7.17 0.78
CA VAL A 254 13.86 5.80 0.89
C VAL A 254 15.17 5.71 0.10
N LEU A 255 16.22 5.19 0.73
CA LEU A 255 17.50 4.97 0.10
C LEU A 255 17.60 3.57 -0.50
N LYS A 256 18.48 3.41 -1.48
CA LYS A 256 18.91 2.11 -1.99
C LYS A 256 19.87 1.43 -1.01
N ASP A 257 20.71 2.24 -0.36
CA ASP A 257 21.75 1.79 0.56
C ASP A 257 21.85 2.78 1.74
N ALA A 258 21.55 2.28 2.94
CA ALA A 258 21.58 3.05 4.18
C ALA A 258 23.00 3.50 4.59
N ALA A 259 24.04 2.80 4.10
CA ALA A 259 25.43 3.13 4.42
C ALA A 259 25.97 4.28 3.54
N LYS A 260 25.24 4.67 2.49
CA LYS A 260 25.66 5.72 1.55
C LYS A 260 24.93 7.05 1.83
N PRO A 261 25.55 8.19 1.46
CA PRO A 261 24.89 9.49 1.57
C PRO A 261 23.54 9.50 0.83
N ALA A 262 22.58 10.23 1.39
CA ALA A 262 21.24 10.39 0.82
C ALA A 262 21.22 11.35 -0.39
N ASN A 263 22.09 11.14 -1.39
CA ASN A 263 22.10 11.92 -2.64
C ASN A 263 21.10 11.35 -3.66
N PHE A 264 20.83 12.11 -4.72
CA PHE A 264 19.82 11.74 -5.73
C PHE A 264 20.03 10.33 -6.31
N ASP A 265 21.27 9.90 -6.53
CA ASP A 265 21.59 8.58 -7.08
C ASP A 265 21.30 7.44 -6.11
N ASN A 266 21.51 7.67 -4.81
CA ASN A 266 21.21 6.72 -3.75
C ASN A 266 19.74 6.76 -3.32
N VAL A 267 18.96 7.76 -3.71
CA VAL A 267 17.50 7.74 -3.49
C VAL A 267 16.86 6.64 -4.34
N LYS A 268 16.18 5.73 -3.65
CA LYS A 268 15.27 4.73 -4.24
C LYS A 268 13.94 5.39 -4.57
N SER A 269 13.30 6.00 -3.58
CA SER A 269 11.99 6.62 -3.73
C SER A 269 11.81 7.83 -2.81
N PHE A 270 11.15 8.86 -3.30
CA PHE A 270 10.49 9.92 -2.55
C PHE A 270 9.04 9.52 -2.36
N VAL A 271 8.55 9.56 -1.12
CA VAL A 271 7.20 9.13 -0.77
C VAL A 271 6.44 10.32 -0.21
N GLU A 272 5.27 10.59 -0.78
CA GLU A 272 4.31 11.56 -0.29
C GLU A 272 3.05 10.86 0.17
N VAL A 273 2.55 11.22 1.35
CA VAL A 273 1.34 10.63 1.94
C VAL A 273 0.20 11.64 1.89
N LYS A 274 -0.92 11.19 1.32
CA LYS A 274 -2.13 11.99 1.12
C LYS A 274 -3.33 11.35 1.81
N PHE A 275 -3.88 12.06 2.78
CA PHE A 275 -5.14 11.72 3.43
C PHE A 275 -6.32 12.29 2.63
N LYS A 276 -7.54 11.82 2.92
CA LYS A 276 -8.74 12.29 2.24
C LYS A 276 -8.90 13.81 2.35
N GLY A 277 -9.04 14.46 1.20
CA GLY A 277 -9.13 15.92 1.09
C GLY A 277 -7.78 16.65 1.05
N ASP A 278 -6.66 15.98 1.30
CA ASP A 278 -5.32 16.55 1.07
C ASP A 278 -4.92 16.37 -0.40
N THR A 279 -4.88 17.48 -1.12
CA THR A 279 -4.44 17.50 -2.51
C THR A 279 -2.98 17.94 -2.61
N PRO A 280 -2.19 17.41 -3.57
CA PRO A 280 -0.83 17.88 -3.80
C PRO A 280 -0.81 19.39 -4.04
N THR A 281 -0.03 20.12 -3.24
CA THR A 281 0.15 21.56 -3.42
C THR A 281 0.85 21.86 -4.76
N ALA A 282 0.71 23.07 -5.28
CA ALA A 282 1.41 23.49 -6.51
C ALA A 282 2.93 23.24 -6.45
N ASN A 283 3.53 23.34 -5.27
CA ASN A 283 4.94 23.07 -5.07
C ASN A 283 5.29 21.57 -5.12
N GLN A 284 4.42 20.70 -4.60
CA GLN A 284 4.58 19.25 -4.71
C GLN A 284 4.43 18.80 -6.17
N GLN A 285 3.48 19.41 -6.90
CA GLN A 285 3.29 19.17 -8.33
C GLN A 285 4.52 19.62 -9.14
N LEU A 286 5.00 20.84 -8.92
CA LEU A 286 6.21 21.36 -9.57
C LEU A 286 7.45 20.51 -9.27
N ALA A 287 7.58 20.00 -8.04
CA ALA A 287 8.69 19.12 -7.69
C ALA A 287 8.61 17.76 -8.40
N LYS A 288 7.41 17.19 -8.51
CA LYS A 288 7.15 15.97 -9.30
C LYS A 288 7.50 16.18 -10.78
N GLU A 289 7.11 17.31 -11.35
CA GLU A 289 7.45 17.68 -12.74
C GLU A 289 8.96 17.81 -12.95
N ARG A 290 9.67 18.44 -12.00
CA ARG A 290 11.12 18.64 -12.05
C ARG A 290 11.94 17.34 -12.00
N LEU A 291 11.40 16.24 -11.45
CA LEU A 291 12.06 14.92 -11.52
C LEU A 291 12.23 14.46 -12.97
N GLY A 292 11.34 14.90 -13.86
CA GLY A 292 11.30 14.53 -15.27
C GLY A 292 10.90 13.08 -15.51
N ALA A 293 10.52 12.77 -16.75
CA ALA A 293 10.02 11.44 -17.12
C ALA A 293 10.98 10.30 -16.78
N LYS A 294 12.30 10.54 -16.89
CA LYS A 294 13.34 9.54 -16.59
C LYS A 294 13.39 9.12 -15.12
N ASN A 295 12.95 9.99 -14.19
CA ASN A 295 12.96 9.69 -12.75
C ASN A 295 11.55 9.62 -12.14
N ALA A 296 10.50 9.56 -12.97
CA ALA A 296 9.12 9.50 -12.50
C ALA A 296 8.87 8.32 -11.53
N GLY A 297 9.56 7.20 -11.74
CA GLY A 297 9.50 6.02 -10.85
C GLY A 297 10.09 6.24 -9.45
N LYS A 298 10.87 7.31 -9.22
CA LYS A 298 11.34 7.68 -7.88
C LYS A 298 10.25 8.39 -7.07
N TYR A 299 9.17 8.88 -7.66
CA TYR A 299 8.10 9.53 -6.90
C TYR A 299 6.95 8.58 -6.64
N GLN A 300 6.65 8.33 -5.37
CA GLN A 300 5.52 7.51 -4.93
C GLN A 300 4.58 8.39 -4.12
N GLN A 301 3.32 8.48 -4.55
CA GLN A 301 2.27 9.11 -3.76
C GLN A 301 1.41 7.99 -3.21
N ILE A 302 1.33 7.87 -1.89
CA ILE A 302 0.45 6.93 -1.19
C ILE A 302 -0.75 7.72 -0.69
N GLU A 303 -1.93 7.31 -1.11
CA GLU A 303 -3.20 7.79 -0.59
C GLU A 303 -3.68 6.86 0.53
N GLU A 304 -4.48 7.36 1.47
CA GLU A 304 -5.08 6.49 2.51
C GLU A 304 -5.90 5.33 1.92
N SER A 305 -6.50 5.54 0.74
CA SER A 305 -7.23 4.52 -0.02
C SER A 305 -6.31 3.43 -0.59
N ASP A 306 -5.01 3.71 -0.72
CA ASP A 306 -3.99 2.71 -1.07
C ASP A 306 -3.66 1.80 0.13
N CYS A 307 -4.20 2.01 1.32
CA CYS A 307 -3.85 1.19 2.48
C CYS A 307 -4.94 0.24 2.94
N ALA A 308 -6.09 0.23 2.25
CA ALA A 308 -7.24 -0.64 2.56
C ALA A 308 -7.52 -0.69 4.07
N CYS A 309 -7.60 0.49 4.69
CA CYS A 309 -7.85 0.67 6.11
C CYS A 309 -9.31 0.30 6.45
N ASP A 310 -9.69 -0.97 6.37
CA ASP A 310 -11.06 -1.43 6.67
C ASP A 310 -11.09 -2.26 7.98
#